data_AF-A0A0A2KPF9-F1
#
_entry.id   AF-A0A0A2KPF9-F1
#
_cell.length_a   1.000
_cell.length_b   1.000
_cell.length_c   1.000
_cell.angle_alpha   90.00
_cell.angle_beta   90.00
_cell.angle_gamma   90.00
#
_symmetry.space_group_name_H-M   'P 1'
#
loop_
_entity.id
_entity.type
_entity.pdbx_description
1 polymer ?
#
loop_
_entity_poly.entity_id
_entity_poly.type
_entity_poly.pdbx_seq_one_letter_code
_entity_poly.pdbx_strand_id
1 'polypeptide(L)'
;METLNKIPSELLFNIMAQAADWVALESLLQVFPPIGELFAGDANTAADPEAIRLVESTLKENPIMCHELHRPFRMALKLRQPCLADTSLAEFMAQDHSSSLMDTPSSISSAALKEMVIVAANIQRLACACLTTLLTCVRKVQPRCWKAIREPGLLEIQDGTEPYQPRDVGPPSWIEEYRVYRALWHLQLYSDLSVARARLNWPQSDLENWRTESTNWCSIPPMMREELRTISECLETLCEVDPILRTPKSQVTSTDDGIHLISQLPNASRLRCKFDFWAPPSPPEIPNNEDAWPVALERPRLGREPIPSGIKPAVSKMPVHGGD
;
A
#
# COMPACT_ATOMS: atom_id res chain seq x y z
N MET A 1 28.39 22.86 -0.90
CA MET A 1 27.25 23.51 -1.58
C MET A 1 27.64 24.22 -2.88
N GLU A 2 28.84 24.82 -3.01
CA GLU A 2 29.31 25.47 -4.27
C GLU A 2 29.48 24.55 -5.49
N THR A 3 29.49 23.22 -5.30
CA THR A 3 29.64 22.24 -6.38
C THR A 3 28.35 21.98 -7.16
N LEU A 4 27.19 22.04 -6.52
CA LEU A 4 25.88 21.83 -7.17
C LEU A 4 25.53 22.98 -8.13
N ASN A 5 25.90 24.21 -7.79
CA ASN A 5 25.67 25.40 -8.64
C ASN A 5 26.49 25.37 -9.95
N LYS A 6 27.46 24.46 -10.09
CA LYS A 6 28.25 24.27 -11.31
C LYS A 6 27.66 23.21 -12.25
N ILE A 7 26.67 22.45 -11.78
CA ILE A 7 25.99 21.44 -12.58
C ILE A 7 24.89 22.15 -13.38
N PRO A 8 24.86 22.01 -14.72
CA PRO A 8 23.75 22.47 -15.53
C PRO A 8 22.43 21.90 -15.00
N SER A 9 21.40 22.75 -14.94
CA SER A 9 20.06 22.38 -14.44
C SER A 9 19.53 21.12 -15.10
N GLU A 10 19.79 20.93 -16.39
CA GLU A 10 19.38 19.77 -17.19
C GLU A 10 19.95 18.45 -16.66
N LEU A 11 21.22 18.47 -16.24
CA LEU A 11 21.85 17.28 -15.66
C LEU A 11 21.26 16.98 -14.27
N LEU A 12 20.95 18.02 -13.49
CA LEU A 12 20.32 17.85 -12.19
C LEU A 12 18.90 17.29 -12.32
N PHE A 13 18.12 17.76 -13.29
CA PHE A 13 16.80 17.19 -13.61
C PHE A 13 16.91 15.72 -14.00
N ASN A 14 17.88 15.35 -14.84
CA ASN A 14 18.09 13.95 -15.22
C ASN A 14 18.49 13.09 -14.02
N ILE A 15 19.37 13.58 -13.15
CA ILE A 15 19.75 12.88 -11.91
C ILE A 15 18.52 12.68 -11.03
N MET A 16 17.66 13.70 -10.90
CA MET A 16 16.47 13.62 -10.06
C MET A 16 15.39 12.71 -10.63
N ALA A 17 15.16 12.77 -11.93
CA ALA A 17 14.27 11.83 -12.61
C ALA A 17 14.75 10.39 -12.42
N GLN A 18 16.07 10.15 -12.49
CA GLN A 18 16.64 8.81 -12.31
C GLN A 18 16.60 8.33 -10.85
N ALA A 19 16.83 9.23 -9.88
CA ALA A 19 16.77 8.90 -8.46
C ALA A 19 15.33 8.62 -8.01
N ALA A 20 14.37 9.34 -8.59
CA ALA A 20 12.94 9.23 -8.34
C ALA A 20 12.56 9.21 -6.84
N ASP A 21 13.33 9.93 -6.03
CA ASP A 21 13.24 9.97 -4.57
C ASP A 21 12.57 11.28 -4.12
N TRP A 22 11.42 11.17 -3.45
CA TRP A 22 10.65 12.32 -2.99
C TRP A 22 11.37 13.10 -1.89
N VAL A 23 12.10 12.40 -1.01
CA VAL A 23 12.87 13.04 0.06
C VAL A 23 14.05 13.83 -0.50
N ALA A 24 14.72 13.30 -1.53
CA ALA A 24 15.76 14.01 -2.24
C ALA A 24 15.20 15.25 -2.95
N LEU A 25 14.06 15.12 -3.63
CA LEU A 25 13.40 16.24 -4.32
C LEU A 25 13.01 17.34 -3.35
N GLU A 26 12.33 17.00 -2.25
CA GLU A 26 11.98 17.98 -1.21
C GLU A 26 13.22 18.67 -0.62
N SER A 27 14.31 17.92 -0.38
CA SER A 27 15.55 18.49 0.14
C SER A 27 16.15 19.50 -0.84
N LEU A 28 16.15 19.19 -2.15
CA LEU A 28 16.63 20.09 -3.19
C LEU A 28 15.81 21.37 -3.32
N LEU A 29 14.48 21.31 -3.11
CA LEU A 29 13.65 22.52 -3.05
C LEU A 29 14.16 23.53 -2.00
N GLN A 30 14.78 23.03 -0.93
CA GLN A 30 15.27 23.86 0.18
C GLN A 30 16.72 24.30 -0.02
N VAL A 31 17.59 23.43 -0.57
CA VAL A 31 19.03 23.68 -0.64
C VAL A 31 19.53 24.18 -1.99
N PHE A 32 18.72 24.09 -3.05
CA PHE A 32 19.11 24.45 -4.40
C PHE A 32 18.12 25.46 -5.04
N PRO A 33 18.46 26.76 -5.03
CA PRO A 33 17.55 27.83 -5.45
C PRO A 33 16.92 27.64 -6.83
N PRO A 34 17.65 27.20 -7.89
CA PRO A 34 17.03 27.04 -9.20
C PRO A 34 15.86 26.04 -9.23
N ILE A 35 15.91 24.96 -8.45
CA ILE A 35 14.76 24.05 -8.34
C ILE A 35 13.69 24.69 -7.43
N GLY A 36 14.09 25.32 -6.32
CA GLY A 36 13.15 26.01 -5.43
C GLY A 36 12.33 27.10 -6.13
N GLU A 37 12.91 27.81 -7.09
CA GLU A 37 12.26 28.85 -7.90
C GLU A 37 11.17 28.29 -8.82
N LEU A 38 11.30 27.06 -9.34
CA LEU A 38 10.26 26.42 -10.17
C LEU A 38 8.98 26.14 -9.38
N PHE A 39 9.12 25.92 -8.08
CA PHE A 39 8.02 25.69 -7.14
C PHE A 39 7.69 26.95 -6.34
N ALA A 40 8.23 28.12 -6.74
CA ALA A 40 7.86 29.39 -6.14
C ALA A 40 6.49 29.82 -6.66
N GLY A 41 5.71 30.46 -5.79
CA GLY A 41 4.35 30.90 -6.09
C GLY A 41 3.38 30.59 -4.97
N ASP A 42 2.21 31.19 -5.06
CA ASP A 42 1.12 30.99 -4.10
C ASP A 42 0.02 30.08 -4.69
N ALA A 43 -1.11 30.00 -3.97
CA ALA A 43 -2.26 29.18 -4.39
C ALA A 43 -2.94 29.69 -5.68
N ASN A 44 -2.70 30.93 -6.10
CA ASN A 44 -3.30 31.54 -7.28
C ASN A 44 -2.34 31.54 -8.48
N THR A 45 -1.07 31.24 -8.25
CA THR A 45 -0.04 31.19 -9.29
C THR A 45 -0.03 29.82 -9.93
N ALA A 46 -0.13 29.74 -11.26
CA ALA A 46 0.02 28.49 -12.00
C ALA A 46 1.44 27.93 -11.80
N ALA A 47 1.56 26.62 -11.65
CA ALA A 47 2.84 25.94 -11.49
C ALA A 47 3.69 26.07 -12.76
N ASP A 48 5.01 26.18 -12.58
CA ASP A 48 5.95 26.17 -13.70
C ASP A 48 5.83 24.83 -14.45
N PRO A 49 5.73 24.82 -15.79
CA PRO A 49 5.67 23.59 -16.57
C PRO A 49 6.83 22.63 -16.30
N GLU A 50 8.02 23.14 -15.99
CA GLU A 50 9.18 22.33 -15.64
C GLU A 50 9.07 21.69 -14.26
N ALA A 51 8.46 22.37 -13.29
CA ALA A 51 8.11 21.76 -12.01
C ALA A 51 7.13 20.61 -12.20
N ILE A 52 6.12 20.79 -13.05
CA ILE A 52 5.14 19.74 -13.37
C ILE A 52 5.83 18.56 -14.06
N ARG A 53 6.71 18.81 -15.04
CA ARG A 53 7.50 17.76 -15.71
C ARG A 53 8.35 16.98 -14.72
N LEU A 54 9.04 17.65 -13.80
CA LEU A 54 9.87 16.98 -12.79
C LEU A 54 9.05 16.09 -11.86
N VAL A 55 7.89 16.55 -11.39
CA VAL A 55 6.99 15.74 -10.54
C VAL A 55 6.43 14.55 -11.33
N GLU A 56 6.01 14.75 -12.58
CA GLU A 56 5.48 13.69 -13.43
C GLU A 56 6.57 12.64 -13.76
N SER A 57 7.79 13.06 -14.06
CA SER A 57 8.94 12.16 -14.21
C SER A 57 9.19 11.37 -12.93
N THR A 58 9.15 12.02 -11.76
CA THR A 58 9.33 11.34 -10.47
C THR A 58 8.22 10.31 -10.23
N LEU A 59 6.95 10.62 -10.55
CA LEU A 59 5.83 9.67 -10.45
C LEU A 59 6.02 8.44 -11.35
N LYS A 60 6.56 8.66 -12.55
CA LYS A 60 6.76 7.60 -13.56
C LYS A 60 7.94 6.70 -13.24
N GLU A 61 9.06 7.29 -12.84
CA GLU A 61 10.32 6.57 -12.60
C GLU A 61 10.39 5.97 -11.19
N ASN A 62 9.59 6.44 -10.22
CA ASN A 62 9.59 5.87 -8.88
C ASN A 62 9.01 4.44 -8.89
N PRO A 63 9.80 3.43 -8.45
CA PRO A 63 9.41 2.01 -8.47
C PRO A 63 8.11 1.65 -7.76
N ILE A 64 7.67 2.46 -6.82
CA ILE A 64 6.43 2.23 -6.06
C ILE A 64 5.27 3.02 -6.67
N MET A 65 5.51 4.25 -7.13
CA MET A 65 4.46 5.12 -7.67
C MET A 65 3.92 4.66 -9.03
N CYS A 66 4.76 4.01 -9.84
CA CYS A 66 4.39 3.55 -11.17
C CYS A 66 3.30 2.46 -11.16
N HIS A 67 3.13 1.74 -10.03
CA HIS A 67 2.08 0.75 -9.83
C HIS A 67 0.83 1.37 -9.19
N GLU A 68 0.05 2.12 -9.98
CA GLU A 68 -1.25 2.72 -9.60
C GLU A 68 -1.25 3.81 -8.50
N LEU A 69 -0.20 3.96 -7.70
CA LEU A 69 -0.15 4.97 -6.63
C LEU A 69 0.01 6.42 -7.13
N HIS A 70 0.31 6.61 -8.42
CA HIS A 70 0.15 7.90 -9.08
C HIS A 70 -1.31 8.41 -9.07
N ARG A 71 -2.31 7.52 -9.05
CA ARG A 71 -3.73 7.90 -8.99
C ARG A 71 -4.10 8.61 -7.68
N PRO A 72 -3.88 8.03 -6.48
CA PRO A 72 -4.17 8.73 -5.22
C PRO A 72 -3.35 10.02 -5.07
N PHE A 73 -2.10 10.07 -5.57
CA PHE A 73 -1.34 11.32 -5.64
C PHE A 73 -2.10 12.40 -6.43
N ARG A 74 -2.55 12.08 -7.65
CA ARG A 74 -3.25 13.02 -8.53
C ARG A 74 -4.62 13.41 -7.98
N MET A 75 -5.32 12.49 -7.35
CA MET A 75 -6.57 12.78 -6.65
C MET A 75 -6.33 13.77 -5.50
N ALA A 76 -5.36 13.51 -4.64
CA ALA A 76 -4.98 14.42 -3.55
C ALA A 76 -4.58 15.80 -4.08
N LEU A 77 -3.80 15.87 -5.17
CA LEU A 77 -3.43 17.12 -5.83
C LEU A 77 -4.67 17.90 -6.32
N LYS A 78 -5.62 17.23 -7.00
CA LYS A 78 -6.87 17.85 -7.48
C LYS A 78 -7.73 18.34 -6.32
N LEU A 79 -7.85 17.56 -5.24
CA LEU A 79 -8.59 17.94 -4.01
C LEU A 79 -7.99 19.18 -3.35
N ARG A 80 -6.68 19.38 -3.47
CA ARG A 80 -5.99 20.55 -2.90
C ARG A 80 -6.04 21.79 -3.79
N GLN A 81 -6.46 21.68 -5.05
CA GLN A 81 -6.60 22.86 -5.90
C GLN A 81 -7.71 23.79 -5.38
N PRO A 82 -7.48 25.11 -5.32
CA PRO A 82 -8.52 26.08 -4.97
C PRO A 82 -9.66 26.12 -5.98
N CYS A 83 -9.35 25.87 -7.25
CA CYS A 83 -10.28 25.95 -8.38
C CYS A 83 -11.01 24.63 -8.66
N LEU A 84 -10.99 23.66 -7.72
CA LEU A 84 -11.73 22.43 -7.90
C LEU A 84 -13.21 22.78 -8.10
N ALA A 85 -13.76 22.36 -9.24
CA ALA A 85 -15.14 22.64 -9.61
C ALA A 85 -16.10 22.11 -8.54
N ASP A 86 -17.25 22.78 -8.43
CA ASP A 86 -18.36 22.30 -7.61
C ASP A 86 -18.94 21.05 -8.27
N THR A 87 -18.44 19.88 -7.85
CA THR A 87 -18.83 18.55 -8.32
C THR A 87 -19.20 17.71 -7.11
N SER A 88 -20.11 16.75 -7.26
CA SER A 88 -20.37 15.78 -6.20
C SER A 88 -19.17 14.84 -5.96
N LEU A 89 -19.11 14.19 -4.79
CA LEU A 89 -18.09 13.18 -4.50
C LEU A 89 -18.12 12.04 -5.53
N ALA A 90 -19.33 11.59 -5.92
CA ALA A 90 -19.49 10.52 -6.90
C ALA A 90 -18.93 10.91 -8.28
N GLU A 91 -19.21 12.13 -8.74
CA GLU A 91 -18.65 12.66 -9.98
C GLU A 91 -17.14 12.79 -9.91
N PHE A 92 -16.60 13.32 -8.78
CA PHE A 92 -15.17 13.41 -8.57
C PHE A 92 -14.51 12.03 -8.67
N MET A 93 -15.04 11.03 -7.96
CA MET A 93 -14.51 9.67 -7.94
C MET A 93 -14.62 8.94 -9.29
N ALA A 94 -15.58 9.32 -10.13
CA ALA A 94 -15.77 8.74 -11.46
C ALA A 94 -14.84 9.34 -12.53
N GLN A 95 -14.11 10.42 -12.23
CA GLN A 95 -13.15 11.01 -13.16
C GLN A 95 -11.97 10.08 -13.41
N ASP A 96 -11.38 10.16 -14.60
CA ASP A 96 -10.08 9.54 -14.84
C ASP A 96 -8.98 10.34 -14.12
N HIS A 97 -8.33 9.68 -13.16
CA HIS A 97 -7.17 10.21 -12.43
C HIS A 97 -5.84 9.60 -12.92
N SER A 98 -5.88 8.81 -14.00
CA SER A 98 -4.72 8.15 -14.61
C SER A 98 -4.03 9.02 -15.67
N SER A 99 -4.65 10.12 -16.12
CA SER A 99 -4.08 11.03 -17.12
C SER A 99 -2.88 11.81 -16.56
N SER A 100 -1.95 12.18 -17.44
CA SER A 100 -0.71 12.86 -17.06
C SER A 100 -1.01 14.25 -16.50
N LEU A 101 -0.19 14.71 -15.54
CA LEU A 101 -0.25 16.11 -15.09
C LEU A 101 0.02 17.09 -16.24
N MET A 102 0.76 16.65 -17.26
CA MET A 102 1.09 17.43 -18.45
C MET A 102 -0.09 17.62 -19.41
N ASP A 103 -1.19 16.88 -19.25
CA ASP A 103 -2.37 17.01 -20.11
C ASP A 103 -3.21 18.24 -19.73
N THR A 104 -3.07 18.76 -18.50
CA THR A 104 -3.84 19.91 -17.98
C THR A 104 -3.02 20.86 -17.08
N PRO A 105 -1.85 21.35 -17.55
CA PRO A 105 -0.88 22.05 -16.71
C PRO A 105 -1.39 23.39 -16.18
N SER A 106 -2.28 24.07 -16.91
CA SER A 106 -2.85 25.37 -16.53
C SER A 106 -3.79 25.32 -15.31
N SER A 107 -4.13 24.13 -14.82
CA SER A 107 -5.03 23.93 -13.68
C SER A 107 -4.30 23.71 -12.34
N ILE A 108 -2.98 23.52 -12.36
CA ILE A 108 -2.20 23.15 -11.18
C ILE A 108 -1.57 24.42 -10.59
N SER A 109 -1.92 24.75 -9.35
CA SER A 109 -1.26 25.83 -8.61
C SER A 109 0.14 25.43 -8.11
N SER A 110 1.07 26.38 -8.11
CA SER A 110 2.45 26.21 -7.64
C SER A 110 2.48 25.74 -6.18
N ALA A 111 1.68 26.37 -5.31
CA ALA A 111 1.58 25.98 -3.91
C ALA A 111 1.08 24.54 -3.74
N ALA A 112 0.04 24.11 -4.45
CA ALA A 112 -0.47 22.74 -4.34
C ALA A 112 0.54 21.70 -4.85
N LEU A 113 1.26 22.01 -5.93
CA LEU A 113 2.31 21.13 -6.45
C LEU A 113 3.45 20.95 -5.44
N LYS A 114 3.92 22.06 -4.86
CA LYS A 114 4.95 22.06 -3.81
C LYS A 114 4.52 21.27 -2.58
N GLU A 115 3.29 21.50 -2.11
CA GLU A 115 2.73 20.76 -0.97
C GLU A 115 2.64 19.25 -1.26
N MET A 116 2.33 18.85 -2.49
CA MET A 116 2.29 17.43 -2.85
C MET A 116 3.67 16.77 -2.87
N VAL A 117 4.74 17.50 -3.23
CA VAL A 117 6.12 17.00 -3.06
C VAL A 117 6.44 16.78 -1.59
N ILE A 118 6.07 17.72 -0.72
CA ILE A 118 6.26 17.61 0.74
C ILE A 118 5.48 16.40 1.30
N VAL A 119 4.23 16.22 0.87
CA VAL A 119 3.42 15.07 1.28
C VAL A 119 4.03 13.75 0.82
N ALA A 120 4.47 13.65 -0.43
CA ALA A 120 5.10 12.43 -0.94
C ALA A 120 6.39 12.11 -0.18
N ALA A 121 7.21 13.11 0.12
CA ALA A 121 8.41 12.96 0.95
C ALA A 121 8.07 12.56 2.39
N ASN A 122 6.99 13.09 2.96
CA ASN A 122 6.50 12.68 4.28
C ASN A 122 6.05 11.22 4.27
N ILE A 123 5.27 10.80 3.26
CA ILE A 123 4.82 9.41 3.09
C ILE A 123 6.01 8.47 2.97
N GLN A 124 7.04 8.80 2.19
CA GLN A 124 8.24 7.98 2.08
C GLN A 124 8.94 7.80 3.43
N ARG A 125 9.10 8.87 4.22
CA ARG A 125 9.68 8.77 5.57
C ARG A 125 8.81 7.94 6.52
N LEU A 126 7.49 8.12 6.48
CA LEU A 126 6.56 7.32 7.27
C LEU A 126 6.60 5.84 6.87
N ALA A 127 6.72 5.53 5.57
CA ALA A 127 6.83 4.17 5.09
C ALA A 127 8.08 3.49 5.66
N CYS A 128 9.23 4.18 5.61
CA CYS A 128 10.48 3.68 6.18
C CYS A 128 10.36 3.45 7.70
N ALA A 129 9.73 4.37 8.44
CA ALA A 129 9.49 4.25 9.87
C ALA A 129 8.57 3.07 10.23
N CYS A 130 7.46 2.91 9.50
CA CYS A 130 6.52 1.80 9.65
C CYS A 130 7.21 0.46 9.36
N LEU A 131 7.90 0.34 8.23
CA LEU A 131 8.62 -0.88 7.85
C LEU A 131 9.68 -1.27 8.88
N THR A 132 10.48 -0.30 9.34
CA THR A 132 11.48 -0.53 10.40
C THR A 132 10.84 -1.05 11.68
N THR A 133 9.71 -0.47 12.07
CA THR A 133 8.97 -0.85 13.28
C THR A 133 8.37 -2.24 13.15
N LEU A 134 7.66 -2.50 12.06
CA LEU A 134 7.03 -3.79 11.79
C LEU A 134 8.08 -4.91 11.71
N LEU A 135 9.18 -4.68 11.00
CA LEU A 135 10.28 -5.64 10.90
C LEU A 135 10.93 -5.90 12.27
N THR A 136 11.11 -4.86 13.08
CA THR A 136 11.62 -5.00 14.45
C THR A 136 10.66 -5.80 15.31
N CYS A 137 9.35 -5.59 15.19
CA CYS A 137 8.33 -6.35 15.90
C CYS A 137 8.37 -7.83 15.49
N VAL A 138 8.39 -8.13 14.18
CA VAL A 138 8.47 -9.50 13.65
C VAL A 138 9.73 -10.21 14.16
N ARG A 139 10.89 -9.53 14.13
CA ARG A 139 12.17 -10.08 14.64
C ARG A 139 12.17 -10.37 16.14
N LYS A 140 11.31 -9.69 16.92
CA LYS A 140 11.15 -9.94 18.36
C LYS A 140 10.23 -11.11 18.67
N VAL A 141 9.35 -11.51 17.74
CA VAL A 141 8.47 -12.65 17.95
C VAL A 141 9.31 -13.92 18.01
N GLN A 142 9.06 -14.76 19.01
CA GLN A 142 9.63 -16.10 19.14
C GLN A 142 8.53 -17.14 18.86
N PRO A 143 8.18 -17.37 17.58
CA PRO A 143 7.15 -18.32 17.21
C PRO A 143 7.53 -19.75 17.60
N ARG A 144 6.53 -20.62 17.74
CA ARG A 144 6.71 -22.05 18.07
C ARG A 144 6.21 -22.91 16.91
N CYS A 145 6.94 -23.99 16.61
CA CYS A 145 6.52 -24.96 15.60
C CYS A 145 5.32 -25.75 16.11
N TRP A 146 4.31 -25.99 15.27
CA TRP A 146 3.26 -26.95 15.59
C TRP A 146 3.68 -28.36 15.18
N LYS A 147 3.33 -29.39 15.97
CA LYS A 147 3.53 -30.79 15.62
C LYS A 147 2.18 -31.41 15.27
N ALA A 148 1.96 -31.64 13.98
CA ALA A 148 0.84 -32.47 13.53
C ALA A 148 1.21 -33.94 13.73
N ILE A 149 0.66 -34.58 14.76
CA ILE A 149 0.77 -36.03 14.92
C ILE A 149 -0.29 -36.66 14.04
N ARG A 150 0.13 -37.36 12.99
CA ARG A 150 -0.76 -38.17 12.16
C ARG A 150 -0.84 -39.56 12.76
N GLU A 151 -1.79 -39.79 13.66
CA GLU A 151 -2.28 -41.13 13.94
C GLU A 151 -3.40 -41.50 12.96
N PRO A 152 -3.49 -42.76 12.48
CA PRO A 152 -4.59 -43.18 11.61
C PRO A 152 -5.93 -43.05 12.32
N GLY A 153 -6.69 -41.99 12.01
CA GLY A 153 -8.08 -41.79 12.46
C GLY A 153 -8.33 -40.57 13.36
N LEU A 154 -7.30 -39.88 13.86
CA LEU A 154 -7.45 -38.68 14.70
C LEU A 154 -6.38 -37.66 14.32
N LEU A 155 -6.81 -36.49 13.83
CA LEU A 155 -5.97 -35.30 13.73
C LEU A 155 -5.97 -34.63 15.11
N GLU A 156 -5.10 -35.08 16.02
CA GLU A 156 -4.79 -34.31 17.22
C GLU A 156 -3.70 -33.29 16.90
N ILE A 157 -4.08 -32.00 16.93
CA ILE A 157 -3.13 -30.90 16.86
C ILE A 157 -2.58 -30.71 18.28
N GLN A 158 -1.33 -31.08 18.51
CA GLN A 158 -0.63 -30.75 19.75
C GLN A 158 0.17 -29.46 19.57
N ASP A 159 0.09 -28.57 20.56
CA ASP A 159 0.96 -27.40 20.66
C ASP A 159 2.40 -27.88 20.66
N GLY A 160 3.14 -27.57 19.59
CA GLY A 160 4.54 -27.96 19.54
C GLY A 160 5.37 -27.07 20.46
N THR A 161 6.26 -27.70 21.20
CA THR A 161 7.10 -27.06 22.23
C THR A 161 8.40 -26.49 21.67
N GLU A 162 8.73 -26.79 20.41
CA GLU A 162 9.98 -26.40 19.78
C GLU A 162 9.94 -24.96 19.26
N PRO A 163 10.96 -24.13 19.58
CA PRO A 163 11.06 -22.78 19.05
C PRO A 163 11.30 -22.82 17.54
N TYR A 164 10.50 -22.05 16.77
CA TYR A 164 10.79 -21.76 15.38
C TYR A 164 11.81 -20.61 15.34
N GLN A 165 12.88 -20.79 14.57
CA GLN A 165 13.87 -19.75 14.30
C GLN A 165 13.54 -19.15 12.92
N PRO A 166 12.94 -17.94 12.86
CA PRO A 166 12.68 -17.29 11.59
C PRO A 166 13.99 -17.06 10.85
N ARG A 167 14.01 -17.39 9.55
CA ARG A 167 15.12 -17.03 8.69
C ARG A 167 15.07 -15.51 8.47
N ASP A 168 16.18 -14.83 8.71
CA ASP A 168 16.33 -13.43 8.31
C ASP A 168 16.47 -13.38 6.78
N VAL A 169 15.44 -12.86 6.12
CA VAL A 169 15.39 -12.70 4.66
C VAL A 169 15.91 -11.34 4.20
N GLY A 170 16.38 -10.50 5.14
CA GLY A 170 17.04 -9.24 4.86
C GLY A 170 16.10 -8.03 4.94
N PRO A 171 16.31 -7.00 4.09
CA PRO A 171 15.45 -5.82 4.06
C PRO A 171 14.05 -6.13 3.52
N PRO A 172 13.07 -5.22 3.71
CA PRO A 172 11.75 -5.37 3.12
C PRO A 172 11.82 -5.58 1.61
N SER A 173 11.02 -6.51 1.12
CA SER A 173 10.79 -6.73 -0.30
C SER A 173 9.95 -5.59 -0.90
N TRP A 174 10.05 -5.41 -2.21
CA TRP A 174 9.25 -4.40 -2.94
C TRP A 174 7.74 -4.51 -2.63
N ILE A 175 7.20 -5.72 -2.54
CA ILE A 175 5.77 -5.91 -2.25
C ILE A 175 5.40 -5.49 -0.82
N GLU A 176 6.29 -5.71 0.16
CA GLU A 176 6.08 -5.26 1.53
C GLU A 176 6.08 -3.73 1.58
N GLU A 177 7.05 -3.09 0.92
CA GLU A 177 7.09 -1.63 0.83
C GLU A 177 5.86 -1.06 0.13
N TYR A 178 5.51 -1.60 -1.03
CA TYR A 178 4.35 -1.18 -1.82
C TYR A 178 3.06 -1.20 -0.99
N ARG A 179 2.83 -2.23 -0.17
CA ARG A 179 1.65 -2.31 0.70
C ARG A 179 1.62 -1.19 1.74
N VAL A 180 2.76 -0.86 2.33
CA VAL A 180 2.87 0.26 3.27
C VAL A 180 2.59 1.59 2.58
N TYR A 181 3.22 1.85 1.44
CA TYR A 181 2.97 3.06 0.66
C TYR A 181 1.52 3.17 0.21
N ARG A 182 0.92 2.08 -0.26
CA ARG A 182 -0.49 2.02 -0.65
C ARG A 182 -1.38 2.43 0.51
N ALA A 183 -1.20 1.83 1.69
CA ALA A 183 -1.97 2.19 2.87
C ALA A 183 -1.81 3.68 3.23
N LEU A 184 -0.59 4.20 3.25
CA LEU A 184 -0.30 5.61 3.55
C LEU A 184 -0.96 6.57 2.55
N TRP A 185 -0.88 6.29 1.24
CA TRP A 185 -1.53 7.10 0.22
C TRP A 185 -3.05 7.13 0.34
N HIS A 186 -3.67 6.03 0.75
CA HIS A 186 -5.11 5.98 0.98
C HIS A 186 -5.53 6.72 2.24
N LEU A 187 -4.74 6.64 3.32
CA LEU A 187 -4.94 7.46 4.52
C LEU A 187 -4.80 8.95 4.20
N GLN A 188 -3.81 9.32 3.39
CA GLN A 188 -3.63 10.70 2.92
C GLN A 188 -4.82 11.16 2.08
N LEU A 189 -5.25 10.35 1.10
CA LEU A 189 -6.41 10.67 0.26
C LEU A 189 -7.68 10.84 1.09
N TYR A 190 -7.90 10.00 2.09
CA TYR A 190 -9.05 10.14 3.01
C TYR A 190 -9.01 11.46 3.79
N SER A 191 -7.84 11.86 4.28
CA SER A 191 -7.65 13.17 4.91
C SER A 191 -7.99 14.30 3.95
N ASP A 192 -7.50 14.25 2.71
CA ASP A 192 -7.76 15.28 1.70
C ASP A 192 -9.24 15.32 1.29
N LEU A 193 -9.90 14.16 1.17
CA LEU A 193 -11.34 14.06 0.93
C LEU A 193 -12.14 14.67 2.08
N SER A 194 -11.73 14.45 3.33
CA SER A 194 -12.39 15.02 4.51
C SER A 194 -12.32 16.54 4.52
N VAL A 195 -11.17 17.11 4.13
CA VAL A 195 -11.00 18.58 3.98
C VAL A 195 -11.82 19.10 2.81
N ALA A 196 -11.77 18.45 1.65
CA ALA A 196 -12.54 18.85 0.48
C ALA A 196 -14.05 18.75 0.72
N ARG A 197 -14.52 17.74 1.45
CA ARG A 197 -15.91 17.58 1.88
C ARG A 197 -16.40 18.81 2.63
N ALA A 198 -15.62 19.29 3.59
CA ALA A 198 -15.96 20.48 4.35
C ALA A 198 -15.97 21.75 3.46
N ARG A 199 -15.06 21.83 2.48
CA ARG A 199 -14.96 22.96 1.56
C ARG A 199 -16.09 22.99 0.51
N LEU A 200 -16.49 21.84 0.00
CA LEU A 200 -17.48 21.66 -1.08
C LEU A 200 -18.86 21.24 -0.55
N ASN A 201 -19.05 21.21 0.77
CA ASN A 201 -20.30 20.83 1.44
C ASN A 201 -20.83 19.43 1.03
N TRP A 202 -19.94 18.48 0.76
CA TRP A 202 -20.36 17.11 0.45
C TRP A 202 -21.01 16.42 1.66
N PRO A 203 -22.09 15.64 1.47
CA PRO A 203 -22.71 14.88 2.55
C PRO A 203 -21.73 13.96 3.28
N GLN A 204 -21.82 13.87 4.61
CA GLN A 204 -21.00 12.92 5.40
C GLN A 204 -21.28 11.48 4.98
N SER A 205 -22.55 11.17 4.67
CA SER A 205 -22.98 9.85 4.19
C SER A 205 -22.18 9.41 2.97
N ASP A 206 -21.85 10.32 2.06
CA ASP A 206 -21.17 9.96 0.81
C ASP A 206 -19.72 9.56 1.09
N LEU A 207 -19.06 10.24 2.02
CA LEU A 207 -17.70 9.90 2.45
C LEU A 207 -17.68 8.60 3.27
N GLU A 208 -18.66 8.37 4.15
CA GLU A 208 -18.78 7.11 4.87
C GLU A 208 -19.09 5.95 3.93
N ASN A 209 -20.00 6.13 2.96
CA ASN A 209 -20.28 5.11 1.93
C ASN A 209 -19.04 4.84 1.07
N TRP A 210 -18.25 5.86 0.73
CA TRP A 210 -16.95 5.65 0.09
C TRP A 210 -16.00 4.84 0.96
N ARG A 211 -16.02 5.04 2.29
CA ARG A 211 -15.20 4.31 3.25
C ARG A 211 -15.67 2.86 3.48
N THR A 212 -16.97 2.61 3.45
CA THR A 212 -17.58 1.32 3.86
C THR A 212 -18.10 0.47 2.71
N GLU A 213 -18.71 1.08 1.69
CA GLU A 213 -19.50 0.41 0.65
C GLU A 213 -18.81 0.31 -0.70
N SER A 214 -17.65 0.93 -0.89
CA SER A 214 -17.04 1.18 -2.19
C SER A 214 -17.03 -0.03 -3.11
N THR A 215 -18.07 -0.13 -3.92
CA THR A 215 -18.33 -1.20 -4.87
C THR A 215 -17.39 -1.09 -6.08
N ASN A 216 -16.54 -0.04 -6.09
CA ASN A 216 -15.44 0.20 -7.03
C ASN A 216 -14.05 0.01 -6.38
N TRP A 217 -13.96 -0.24 -5.06
CA TRP A 217 -12.79 -0.90 -4.45
C TRP A 217 -12.83 -2.43 -4.65
N CYS A 218 -13.86 -2.96 -5.31
CA CYS A 218 -14.08 -4.40 -5.53
C CYS A 218 -13.01 -5.09 -6.40
N SER A 219 -12.02 -4.37 -6.92
CA SER A 219 -10.82 -4.92 -7.53
C SER A 219 -9.62 -5.01 -6.57
N ILE A 220 -9.73 -4.51 -5.34
CA ILE A 220 -8.68 -4.59 -4.33
C ILE A 220 -8.99 -5.74 -3.34
N PRO A 221 -8.04 -6.66 -3.09
CA PRO A 221 -8.27 -7.80 -2.21
C PRO A 221 -8.68 -7.37 -0.79
N PRO A 222 -9.47 -8.18 -0.06
CA PRO A 222 -9.82 -8.00 1.36
C PRO A 222 -8.63 -7.62 2.27
N MET A 223 -7.43 -7.98 1.85
CA MET A 223 -6.13 -7.66 2.46
C MET A 223 -5.86 -6.16 2.67
N MET A 224 -6.44 -5.25 1.87
CA MET A 224 -6.15 -3.82 1.99
C MET A 224 -6.70 -3.19 3.28
N ARG A 225 -7.82 -3.69 3.78
CA ARG A 225 -8.39 -3.25 5.06
C ARG A 225 -7.42 -3.50 6.21
N GLU A 226 -6.80 -4.68 6.22
CA GLU A 226 -5.78 -5.04 7.21
C GLU A 226 -4.49 -4.25 7.04
N GLU A 227 -4.10 -3.91 5.80
CA GLU A 227 -2.98 -2.99 5.55
C GLU A 227 -3.23 -1.61 6.16
N LEU A 228 -4.40 -1.01 5.90
CA LEU A 228 -4.78 0.29 6.46
C LEU A 228 -4.82 0.29 7.99
N ARG A 229 -5.40 -0.77 8.56
CA ARG A 229 -5.46 -0.97 10.02
C ARG A 229 -4.06 -1.10 10.62
N THR A 230 -3.24 -2.01 10.08
CA THR A 230 -1.88 -2.27 10.57
C THR A 230 -1.03 -1.01 10.52
N ILE A 231 -1.11 -0.24 9.42
CA ILE A 231 -0.37 1.01 9.29
C ILE A 231 -0.90 2.11 10.23
N SER A 232 -2.21 2.20 10.43
CA SER A 232 -2.79 3.14 11.40
C SER A 232 -2.31 2.85 12.83
N GLU A 233 -2.41 1.59 13.27
CA GLU A 233 -1.93 1.15 14.60
C GLU A 233 -0.41 1.36 14.76
N CYS A 234 0.36 1.12 13.70
CA CYS A 234 1.80 1.38 13.69
C CYS A 234 2.11 2.88 13.85
N LEU A 235 1.41 3.75 13.12
CA LEU A 235 1.61 5.19 13.19
C LEU A 235 1.20 5.76 14.55
N GLU A 236 0.12 5.26 15.15
CA GLU A 236 -0.28 5.62 16.52
C GLU A 236 0.86 5.28 17.50
N THR A 237 1.38 4.06 17.43
CA THR A 237 2.52 3.62 18.26
C THR A 237 3.77 4.50 18.07
N LEU A 238 4.02 4.96 16.83
CA LEU A 238 5.15 5.83 16.50
C LEU A 238 4.98 7.28 17.00
N CYS A 239 3.73 7.72 17.23
CA CYS A 239 3.38 9.08 17.62
C CYS A 239 3.05 9.23 19.12
N GLU A 240 2.71 8.16 19.84
CA GLU A 240 2.31 8.24 21.24
C GLU A 240 3.41 8.87 22.13
N VAL A 241 3.02 9.98 22.77
CA VAL A 241 3.74 10.65 23.87
C VAL A 241 3.24 10.03 25.17
N ASP A 242 4.08 9.20 25.80
CA ASP A 242 3.92 8.57 27.12
C ASP A 242 2.55 7.90 27.46
N PRO A 243 2.52 6.63 27.90
CA PRO A 243 1.28 5.89 28.20
C PRO A 243 0.50 6.39 29.42
N ILE A 244 0.93 7.48 30.07
CA ILE A 244 0.33 8.02 31.31
C ILE A 244 -0.85 8.96 31.03
N LEU A 245 -0.98 9.49 29.81
CA LEU A 245 -2.08 10.38 29.42
C LEU A 245 -2.99 9.74 28.38
N ARG A 246 -3.58 8.58 28.71
CA ARG A 246 -4.84 8.18 28.09
C ARG A 246 -5.95 9.16 28.51
N THR A 247 -6.01 10.31 27.86
CA THR A 247 -7.21 11.16 27.90
C THR A 247 -8.39 10.41 27.27
N PRO A 248 -9.59 10.48 27.87
CA PRO A 248 -10.71 9.66 27.45
C PRO A 248 -11.22 10.12 26.09
N LYS A 249 -11.20 9.18 25.12
CA LYS A 249 -12.05 9.12 23.92
C LYS A 249 -12.53 10.49 23.39
N SER A 250 -11.70 11.10 22.56
CA SER A 250 -12.17 12.10 21.59
C SER A 250 -13.18 11.43 20.65
N GLN A 251 -14.40 12.00 20.63
CA GLN A 251 -15.55 11.74 19.76
C GLN A 251 -15.47 10.51 18.84
N VAL A 252 -16.13 9.45 19.33
CA VAL A 252 -16.34 8.16 18.69
C VAL A 252 -17.43 8.29 17.62
N THR A 253 -17.06 8.18 16.35
CA THR A 253 -17.97 7.70 15.31
C THR A 253 -17.73 6.20 15.15
N SER A 254 -18.44 5.43 15.97
CA SER A 254 -18.48 3.97 15.89
C SER A 254 -19.32 3.58 14.68
N THR A 255 -18.69 3.27 13.55
CA THR A 255 -19.30 2.41 12.54
C THR A 255 -19.06 0.94 12.90
N ASP A 256 -20.03 0.10 12.51
CA ASP A 256 -20.31 -1.28 12.96
C ASP A 256 -19.16 -2.30 12.80
N ASP A 257 -18.01 -1.90 12.25
CA ASP A 257 -16.83 -2.74 11.99
C ASP A 257 -15.61 -2.44 12.91
N GLY A 258 -15.66 -1.44 13.79
CA GLY A 258 -14.68 -1.27 14.88
C GLY A 258 -13.21 -0.96 14.49
N ILE A 259 -12.93 -0.62 13.22
CA ILE A 259 -11.56 -0.29 12.76
C ILE A 259 -11.27 1.19 13.03
N HIS A 260 -10.36 1.45 13.98
CA HIS A 260 -9.80 2.78 14.24
C HIS A 260 -8.73 3.10 13.19
N LEU A 261 -8.98 4.11 12.36
CA LEU A 261 -8.00 4.63 11.40
C LEU A 261 -7.62 6.05 11.80
N ILE A 262 -6.35 6.41 11.63
CA ILE A 262 -5.92 7.79 11.84
C ILE A 262 -6.59 8.70 10.81
N SER A 263 -7.04 9.88 11.26
CA SER A 263 -7.73 10.84 10.39
C SER A 263 -6.78 11.70 9.56
N GLN A 264 -5.52 11.83 9.99
CA GLN A 264 -4.47 12.59 9.32
C GLN A 264 -3.12 11.90 9.50
N LEU A 265 -2.29 11.93 8.46
CA LEU A 265 -0.93 11.42 8.57
C LEU A 265 -0.08 12.33 9.47
N PRO A 266 0.70 11.76 10.41
CA PRO A 266 1.63 12.54 11.21
C PRO A 266 2.76 13.09 10.34
N ASN A 267 3.37 14.19 10.78
CA ASN A 267 4.61 14.65 10.18
C ASN A 267 5.77 13.78 10.68
N ALA A 268 6.55 13.20 9.77
CA ALA A 268 7.66 12.30 10.07
C ALA A 268 8.74 12.94 10.98
N SER A 269 8.90 14.27 10.93
CA SER A 269 9.80 15.00 11.84
C SER A 269 9.35 14.99 13.30
N ARG A 270 8.07 14.67 13.57
CA ARG A 270 7.47 14.62 14.90
C ARG A 270 7.42 13.20 15.49
N LEU A 271 7.94 12.20 14.77
CA LEU A 271 8.00 10.84 15.30
C LEU A 271 8.93 10.79 16.52
N ARG A 272 8.63 9.88 17.46
CA ARG A 272 9.41 9.73 18.70
C ARG A 272 10.87 9.36 18.46
N CYS A 273 11.11 8.56 17.41
CA CYS A 273 12.43 8.06 17.06
C CYS A 273 12.85 8.63 15.70
N LYS A 274 14.16 8.80 15.53
CA LYS A 274 14.73 9.03 14.20
C LYS A 274 14.80 7.70 13.47
N PHE A 275 14.34 7.70 12.24
CA PHE A 275 14.41 6.55 11.35
C PHE A 275 15.27 6.91 10.15
N ASP A 276 16.05 5.94 9.71
CA ASP A 276 16.68 6.01 8.39
C ASP A 276 15.58 5.89 7.34
N PHE A 277 15.78 6.58 6.22
CA PHE A 277 14.92 6.49 5.05
C PHE A 277 15.75 6.04 3.86
N TRP A 278 15.11 5.35 2.93
CA TRP A 278 15.73 4.83 1.74
C TRP A 278 14.85 5.07 0.51
N ALA A 279 15.48 4.96 -0.66
CA ALA A 279 14.75 4.95 -1.92
C ALA A 279 14.05 3.59 -2.09
N PRO A 280 12.84 3.56 -2.66
CA PRO A 280 12.14 2.31 -2.92
C PRO A 280 13.00 1.28 -3.69
N PRO A 281 12.92 -0.02 -3.38
CA PRO A 281 13.59 -1.06 -4.14
C PRO A 281 13.00 -1.14 -5.55
N SER A 282 13.74 -1.72 -6.49
CA SER A 282 13.21 -2.02 -7.83
C SER A 282 12.07 -3.05 -7.75
N PRO A 283 11.07 -2.99 -8.64
CA PRO A 283 10.05 -4.03 -8.71
C PRO A 283 10.71 -5.37 -9.08
N PRO A 284 10.12 -6.50 -8.64
CA PRO A 284 10.63 -7.80 -9.04
C PRO A 284 10.57 -7.94 -10.56
N GLU A 285 11.64 -8.46 -11.17
CA GLU A 285 11.60 -8.86 -12.58
C GLU A 285 10.57 -9.98 -12.72
N ILE A 286 9.44 -9.68 -13.37
CA ILE A 286 8.51 -10.72 -13.81
C ILE A 286 9.20 -11.39 -14.99
N PRO A 287 9.59 -12.68 -14.91
CA PRO A 287 10.14 -13.37 -16.06
C PRO A 287 9.12 -13.28 -17.19
N ASN A 288 9.54 -12.78 -18.35
CA ASN A 288 8.77 -12.88 -19.59
C ASN A 288 8.73 -14.36 -20.03
N ASN A 289 8.06 -15.20 -19.26
CA ASN A 289 7.79 -16.57 -19.62
C ASN A 289 6.30 -16.66 -19.96
N GLU A 290 6.00 -16.77 -21.25
CA GLU A 290 4.74 -17.37 -21.72
C GLU A 290 4.66 -18.88 -21.41
N ASP A 291 5.63 -19.45 -20.69
CA ASP A 291 5.64 -20.87 -20.34
C ASP A 291 5.77 -21.13 -18.84
N ALA A 292 4.82 -21.92 -18.35
CA ALA A 292 4.86 -22.75 -17.15
C ALA A 292 4.46 -22.14 -15.79
N TRP A 293 3.15 -22.07 -15.56
CA TRP A 293 2.61 -22.73 -14.36
C TRP A 293 2.40 -24.22 -14.69
N PRO A 294 3.08 -25.18 -14.03
CA PRO A 294 2.58 -26.54 -14.00
C PRO A 294 1.28 -26.50 -13.20
N VAL A 295 0.15 -26.64 -13.90
CA VAL A 295 -1.13 -27.00 -13.29
C VAL A 295 -0.97 -28.41 -12.73
N ALA A 296 -0.37 -28.52 -11.55
CA ALA A 296 -0.35 -29.75 -10.77
C ALA A 296 -1.50 -29.71 -9.78
N LEU A 297 -2.70 -29.94 -10.30
CA LEU A 297 -3.82 -30.48 -9.51
C LEU A 297 -4.51 -31.55 -10.34
N GLU A 298 -3.72 -32.55 -10.76
CA GLU A 298 -4.29 -33.86 -11.05
C GLU A 298 -4.86 -34.41 -9.75
N ARG A 299 -6.19 -34.30 -9.62
CA ARG A 299 -6.96 -35.16 -8.72
C ARG A 299 -6.54 -36.61 -9.00
N PRO A 300 -6.31 -37.46 -7.98
CA PRO A 300 -6.14 -38.88 -8.21
C PRO A 300 -7.38 -39.39 -8.95
N ARG A 301 -7.21 -39.75 -10.23
CA ARG A 301 -8.22 -40.50 -10.97
C ARG A 301 -8.35 -41.83 -10.24
N LEU A 302 -9.49 -42.05 -9.60
CA LEU A 302 -9.95 -43.38 -9.23
C LEU A 302 -9.88 -44.25 -10.49
N GLY A 303 -8.81 -45.04 -10.57
CA GLY A 303 -8.65 -46.05 -11.59
C GLY A 303 -9.79 -47.06 -11.44
N ARG A 304 -10.67 -47.10 -12.43
CA ARG A 304 -11.46 -48.29 -12.70
C ARG A 304 -10.46 -49.39 -13.06
N GLU A 305 -10.28 -50.34 -12.16
CA GLU A 305 -9.60 -51.58 -12.51
C GLU A 305 -10.41 -52.32 -13.59
N PRO A 306 -9.75 -52.83 -14.65
CA PRO A 306 -10.39 -53.70 -15.61
C PRO A 306 -10.60 -55.09 -14.99
N ILE A 307 -11.83 -55.60 -15.15
CA ILE A 307 -12.23 -56.97 -14.81
C ILE A 307 -11.28 -57.96 -15.53
N PRO A 308 -10.54 -58.83 -14.82
CA PRO A 308 -9.77 -59.88 -15.48
C PRO A 308 -10.71 -61.02 -15.87
N SER A 309 -10.89 -61.19 -17.18
CA SER A 309 -11.45 -62.41 -17.78
C SER A 309 -10.47 -63.56 -17.59
N GLY A 310 -10.83 -64.57 -16.79
CA GLY A 310 -10.18 -65.89 -16.86
C GLY A 310 -9.95 -66.58 -15.53
N ILE A 311 -11.01 -67.11 -14.92
CA ILE A 311 -10.89 -68.27 -14.02
C ILE A 311 -12.00 -69.28 -14.38
N LYS A 312 -11.58 -70.49 -14.77
CA LYS A 312 -12.42 -71.66 -15.06
C LYS A 312 -13.13 -72.16 -13.77
N PRO A 313 -14.27 -72.86 -13.90
CA PRO A 313 -15.15 -73.15 -12.77
C PRO A 313 -14.57 -74.27 -11.89
N ALA A 314 -14.46 -73.99 -10.59
CA ALA A 314 -14.31 -75.01 -9.55
C ALA A 314 -15.66 -75.24 -8.89
N VAL A 315 -16.25 -76.40 -9.20
CA VAL A 315 -17.39 -76.98 -8.51
C VAL A 315 -16.99 -77.25 -7.07
N SER A 316 -17.68 -76.63 -6.10
CA SER A 316 -17.76 -77.19 -4.75
C SER A 316 -19.14 -76.95 -4.15
N LYS A 317 -19.80 -78.08 -3.91
CA LYS A 317 -21.05 -78.30 -3.18
C LYS A 317 -21.02 -77.60 -1.81
N MET A 318 -22.17 -77.10 -1.35
CA MET A 318 -22.67 -77.28 0.02
C MET A 318 -24.13 -76.77 0.15
N PRO A 319 -24.86 -77.10 1.23
CA PRO A 319 -26.09 -77.89 1.11
C PRO A 319 -27.39 -77.13 1.33
N VAL A 320 -28.47 -77.81 0.94
CA VAL A 320 -29.87 -77.54 1.21
C VAL A 320 -30.16 -77.53 2.72
N HIS A 321 -30.71 -76.42 3.22
CA HIS A 321 -31.68 -76.30 4.32
C HIS A 321 -32.64 -75.19 3.85
N GLY A 322 -33.97 -75.29 3.80
CA GLY A 322 -34.92 -76.08 4.57
C GLY A 322 -35.75 -75.11 5.44
N GLY A 323 -37.01 -74.86 5.03
CA GLY A 323 -38.02 -74.02 5.73
C GLY A 323 -38.30 -72.71 4.97
N ASP A 324 -39.50 -72.39 4.48
CA ASP A 324 -40.85 -72.98 4.58
C ASP A 324 -41.56 -72.86 3.22
#